data_AF-X1PMF4-F1
#
_entry.id   AF-X1PMF4-F1
#
_cell.length_a   1.000
_cell.length_b   1.000
_cell.length_c   1.000
_cell.angle_alpha   90.00
_cell.angle_beta   90.00
_cell.angle_gamma   90.00
#
_symmetry.space_group_name_H-M   'P 1'
#
loop_
_entity.id
_entity.type
_entity.pdbx_description
1 polymer ?
#
loop_
_entity_poly.entity_id
_entity_poly.type
_entity_poly.pdbx_seq_one_letter_code
_entity_poly.pdbx_strand_id
1 'polypeptide(L)'
;MRIKRTKTLKPSQIRRLLRVAEATSQRPQHDVLILLLGLTCGMRVSEIVRIEMADVLQPSGQIREEVSLRAAITKGCRQRCIYLSHPKTVAAPERYIELRRANDKGAAMDRRMSRGLIPQTCLILTHKGGPYELSVKRLTNEAGEQVNYLAADSLQSYVTG
;
A
#
# COMPACT_ATOMS: atom_id res chain seq x y z
N MET A 1 -21.76 -14.40 -25.26
CA MET A 1 -21.45 -14.04 -23.86
C MET A 1 -21.14 -12.54 -23.78
N ARG A 2 -21.95 -11.72 -23.09
CA ARG A 2 -21.74 -10.26 -23.02
C ARG A 2 -20.68 -9.97 -21.96
N ILE A 3 -19.49 -9.53 -22.37
CA ILE A 3 -18.38 -9.24 -21.45
C ILE A 3 -18.75 -8.01 -20.60
N LYS A 4 -19.01 -8.22 -19.29
CA LYS A 4 -19.24 -7.15 -18.32
C LYS A 4 -17.90 -6.48 -18.00
N ARG A 5 -17.69 -5.26 -18.50
CA ARG A 5 -16.48 -4.47 -18.21
C ARG A 5 -16.65 -3.70 -16.90
N THR A 6 -15.59 -3.66 -16.10
CA THR A 6 -15.54 -2.84 -14.87
C THR A 6 -15.54 -1.37 -15.24
N LYS A 7 -16.37 -0.55 -14.56
CA LYS A 7 -16.35 0.91 -14.71
C LYS A 7 -15.03 1.45 -14.16
N THR A 8 -14.34 2.28 -14.94
CA THR A 8 -13.09 2.94 -14.54
C THR A 8 -13.36 4.38 -14.09
N LEU A 9 -12.49 4.90 -13.22
CA LEU A 9 -12.57 6.29 -12.78
C LEU A 9 -12.00 7.22 -13.84
N LYS A 10 -12.70 8.33 -14.09
CA LYS A 10 -12.19 9.43 -14.92
C LYS A 10 -11.16 10.26 -14.13
N PRO A 11 -10.24 10.98 -14.80
CA PRO A 11 -9.26 11.83 -14.12
C PRO A 11 -9.87 12.86 -13.15
N SER A 12 -11.04 13.44 -13.48
CA SER A 12 -11.76 14.35 -12.60
C SER A 12 -12.29 13.67 -11.33
N GLN A 13 -12.72 12.42 -11.44
CA GLN A 13 -13.19 11.62 -10.30
C GLN A 13 -12.02 11.23 -9.39
N ILE A 14 -10.86 10.89 -9.96
CA ILE A 14 -9.63 10.64 -9.18
C ILE A 14 -9.22 11.89 -8.40
N ARG A 15 -9.20 13.06 -9.03
CA ARG A 15 -8.89 14.32 -8.34
C ARG A 15 -9.87 14.62 -7.20
N ARG A 16 -11.17 14.40 -7.44
CA ARG A 16 -12.21 14.56 -6.42
C ARG A 16 -12.01 13.56 -5.28
N LEU A 17 -11.74 12.29 -5.58
CA LEU A 17 -11.49 11.25 -4.58
C LEU A 17 -10.33 11.62 -3.66
N LEU A 18 -9.19 12.02 -4.22
CA LEU A 18 -8.03 12.43 -3.43
C LEU A 18 -8.35 13.64 -2.55
N ARG A 19 -9.05 14.65 -3.08
CA ARG A 19 -9.45 15.83 -2.30
C ARG A 19 -10.39 15.47 -1.15
N VAL A 20 -11.36 14.60 -1.39
CA VAL A 20 -12.29 14.14 -0.35
C VAL A 20 -11.53 13.35 0.71
N ALA A 21 -10.68 12.41 0.31
CA ALA A 21 -9.86 11.63 1.24
C ALA A 21 -8.96 12.54 2.11
N GLU A 22 -8.34 13.56 1.52
CA GLU A 22 -7.53 14.55 2.27
C GLU A 22 -8.37 15.32 3.30
N ALA A 23 -9.62 15.67 2.97
CA ALA A 23 -10.46 16.52 3.81
C ALA A 23 -11.27 15.77 4.88
N THR A 24 -11.67 14.52 4.62
CA THR A 24 -12.66 13.82 5.46
C THR A 24 -12.12 12.54 6.10
N SER A 25 -10.97 12.02 5.69
CA SER A 25 -10.40 10.82 6.31
C SER A 25 -9.93 11.10 7.74
N GLN A 26 -10.11 10.12 8.64
CA GLN A 26 -9.50 10.14 9.97
C GLN A 26 -7.97 10.00 9.92
N ARG A 27 -7.42 9.45 8.83
CA ARG A 27 -5.98 9.25 8.62
C ARG A 27 -5.58 9.69 7.20
N PRO A 28 -5.63 10.98 6.88
CA PRO A 28 -5.45 11.48 5.51
C PRO A 28 -4.15 11.02 4.85
N GLN A 29 -3.00 11.14 5.54
CA GLN A 29 -1.69 10.77 4.97
C GLN A 29 -1.60 9.27 4.66
N HIS A 30 -2.23 8.43 5.47
CA HIS A 30 -2.27 6.99 5.28
C HIS A 30 -3.18 6.62 4.09
N ASP A 31 -4.41 7.13 4.08
CA ASP A 31 -5.41 6.74 3.07
C ASP A 31 -5.06 7.31 1.69
N VAL A 32 -4.57 8.54 1.63
CA VAL A 32 -4.11 9.16 0.39
C VAL A 32 -2.92 8.41 -0.19
N LEU A 33 -1.99 7.95 0.65
CA LEU A 33 -0.85 7.15 0.20
C LEU A 33 -1.32 5.83 -0.43
N ILE A 34 -2.22 5.09 0.24
CA ILE A 34 -2.79 3.86 -0.32
C ILE A 34 -3.45 4.10 -1.67
N LEU A 35 -4.27 5.15 -1.76
CA LEU A 35 -4.96 5.51 -3.00
C LEU A 35 -3.95 5.84 -4.11
N LEU A 36 -2.91 6.61 -3.83
CA LEU A 36 -1.90 6.97 -4.81
C LEU A 36 -1.09 5.76 -5.28
N LEU A 37 -0.69 4.86 -4.38
CA LEU A 37 0.02 3.63 -4.75
C LEU A 37 -0.84 2.72 -5.64
N GLY A 38 -2.13 2.59 -5.35
CA GLY A 38 -3.06 1.83 -6.19
C GLY A 38 -3.30 2.49 -7.56
N LEU A 39 -3.54 3.81 -7.59
CA LEU A 39 -3.95 4.53 -8.79
C LEU A 39 -2.78 4.84 -9.74
N THR A 40 -1.59 5.12 -9.21
CA THR A 40 -0.43 5.57 -10.02
C THR A 40 0.61 4.49 -10.24
N CYS A 41 0.80 3.57 -9.29
CA CYS A 41 1.75 2.46 -9.41
C CYS A 41 1.07 1.14 -9.80
N GLY A 42 -0.26 1.10 -9.86
CA GLY A 42 -1.02 -0.10 -10.22
C GLY A 42 -0.87 -1.24 -9.21
N MET A 43 -0.55 -0.92 -7.96
CA MET A 43 -0.36 -1.91 -6.91
C MET A 43 -1.70 -2.51 -6.47
N ARG A 44 -1.70 -3.81 -6.18
CA ARG A 44 -2.83 -4.47 -5.52
C ARG A 44 -2.84 -4.14 -4.04
N VAL A 45 -4.03 -4.14 -3.43
CA VAL A 45 -4.20 -3.84 -2.00
C VAL A 45 -3.33 -4.73 -1.11
N SER A 46 -3.20 -6.04 -1.43
CA SER A 46 -2.33 -6.97 -0.70
C SER A 46 -0.85 -6.61 -0.81
N GLU A 47 -0.40 -6.12 -1.97
CA GLU A 47 0.97 -5.66 -2.19
C GLU A 47 1.21 -4.37 -1.38
N ILE A 48 0.25 -3.43 -1.39
CA ILE A 48 0.33 -2.15 -0.67
C ILE A 48 0.48 -2.36 0.85
N VAL A 49 -0.23 -3.31 1.45
CA VAL A 49 -0.15 -3.53 2.90
C VAL A 49 1.02 -4.38 3.35
N ARG A 50 1.67 -5.10 2.43
CA ARG A 50 2.81 -5.96 2.74
C ARG A 50 4.15 -5.39 2.29
N ILE A 51 4.15 -4.27 1.59
CA ILE A 51 5.39 -3.56 1.26
C ILE A 51 6.06 -3.07 2.55
N GLU A 52 7.37 -3.28 2.67
CA GLU A 52 8.15 -2.92 3.85
C GLU A 52 8.87 -1.58 3.69
N MET A 53 9.29 -0.99 4.81
CA MET A 53 10.10 0.21 4.82
C MET A 53 11.40 0.02 4.02
N ALA A 54 12.04 -1.14 4.11
CA ALA A 54 13.27 -1.48 3.37
C ALA A 54 13.06 -1.55 1.84
N ASP A 55 11.83 -1.88 1.40
CA ASP A 55 11.47 -1.94 -0.02
C ASP A 55 11.41 -0.53 -0.62
N VAL A 56 10.99 0.48 0.16
CA VAL A 56 10.72 1.86 -0.31
C VAL A 56 11.81 2.86 0.09
N LEU A 57 12.48 2.63 1.21
CA LEU A 57 13.47 3.53 1.79
C LEU A 57 14.87 2.92 1.71
N GLN A 58 15.84 3.74 1.33
CA GLN A 58 17.25 3.39 1.41
C GLN A 58 17.75 3.54 2.86
N PRO A 59 18.85 2.86 3.24
CA PRO A 59 19.46 3.05 4.57
C PRO A 59 19.84 4.50 4.87
N SER A 60 20.14 5.30 3.83
CA SER A 60 20.39 6.75 3.91
C SER A 60 19.16 7.57 4.30
N GLY A 61 17.96 7.00 4.23
CA GLY A 61 16.70 7.69 4.42
C GLY A 61 16.12 8.32 3.15
N GLN A 62 16.72 8.11 1.98
CA GLN A 62 16.12 8.54 0.71
C GLN A 62 15.07 7.53 0.24
N ILE A 63 13.94 8.02 -0.28
CA ILE A 63 12.95 7.17 -0.95
C ILE A 63 13.54 6.67 -2.27
N ARG A 64 13.32 5.40 -2.59
CA ARG A 64 13.71 4.80 -3.87
C ARG A 64 12.72 5.20 -4.96
N GLU A 65 13.24 5.59 -6.12
CA GLU A 65 12.42 5.85 -7.30
C GLU A 65 11.84 4.55 -7.89
N GLU A 66 12.63 3.48 -7.87
CA GLU A 66 12.22 2.13 -8.23
C GLU A 66 12.08 1.25 -7.00
N VAL A 67 10.94 0.60 -6.86
CA VAL A 67 10.67 -0.34 -5.77
C VAL A 67 10.40 -1.73 -6.33
N SER A 68 11.21 -2.69 -5.90
CA SER A 68 11.04 -4.10 -6.29
C SER A 68 10.11 -4.82 -5.33
N LEU A 69 8.93 -5.21 -5.81
CA LEU A 69 7.96 -5.96 -5.01
C LEU A 69 8.37 -7.43 -4.94
N ARG A 70 8.64 -7.89 -3.72
CA ARG A 70 9.04 -9.27 -3.41
C ARG A 70 8.00 -10.27 -3.95
N ALA A 71 8.46 -11.39 -4.51
CA ALA A 71 7.56 -12.43 -5.04
C ALA A 71 6.49 -12.85 -4.01
N ALA A 72 6.87 -12.94 -2.73
CA ALA A 72 6.00 -13.32 -1.62
C ALA A 72 4.75 -12.44 -1.43
N ILE A 73 4.76 -11.18 -1.88
CA ILE A 73 3.63 -10.25 -1.70
C ILE A 73 2.81 -10.04 -2.99
N THR A 74 3.33 -10.52 -4.12
CA THR A 74 2.73 -10.32 -5.46
C THR A 74 1.74 -11.42 -5.82
N LYS A 75 0.74 -11.06 -6.62
CA LYS A 75 -0.15 -12.08 -7.21
C LYS A 75 0.65 -12.97 -8.17
N GLY A 76 0.54 -14.29 -7.97
CA GLY A 76 1.21 -15.28 -8.81
C GLY A 76 2.68 -15.52 -8.46
N CYS A 77 3.14 -15.03 -7.30
CA CYS A 77 4.46 -15.32 -6.75
C CYS A 77 5.63 -14.95 -7.69
N ARG A 78 5.51 -13.82 -8.39
CA ARG A 78 6.53 -13.33 -9.33
C ARG A 78 6.91 -11.90 -9.00
N GLN A 79 8.19 -11.70 -8.74
CA GLN A 79 8.75 -10.38 -8.47
C GLN A 79 8.45 -9.42 -9.63
N ARG A 80 8.14 -8.17 -9.29
CA ARG A 80 7.92 -7.09 -10.26
C ARG A 80 8.30 -5.74 -9.66
N CYS A 81 8.65 -4.78 -10.50
CA CYS A 81 8.97 -3.43 -10.05
C CYS A 81 7.79 -2.47 -10.23
N ILE A 82 7.76 -1.45 -9.38
CA ILE A 82 6.94 -0.25 -9.52
C ILE A 82 7.85 0.97 -9.51
N TYR A 83 7.38 2.05 -10.10
CA TYR A 83 8.10 3.33 -10.12
C TYR A 83 7.26 4.40 -9.42
N LEU A 84 7.88 5.12 -8.49
CA LEU A 84 7.30 6.29 -7.83
C LEU A 84 7.55 7.51 -8.71
N SER A 85 6.88 7.61 -9.85
CA SER A 85 7.12 8.68 -10.84
C SER A 85 6.15 9.85 -10.75
N HIS A 86 4.94 9.62 -10.25
CA HIS A 86 3.93 10.67 -10.16
C HIS A 86 4.26 11.62 -8.99
N PRO A 87 4.29 12.96 -9.18
CA PRO A 87 4.76 13.89 -8.15
C PRO A 87 4.04 13.77 -6.80
N LYS A 88 2.72 13.52 -6.82
CA LYS A 88 1.96 13.29 -5.57
C LYS A 88 2.36 11.99 -4.87
N THR A 89 2.70 10.96 -5.64
CA THR A 89 3.09 9.65 -5.13
C THR A 89 4.52 9.66 -4.62
N VAL A 90 5.39 10.54 -5.13
CA VAL A 90 6.70 10.81 -4.53
C VAL A 90 6.55 11.52 -3.18
N ALA A 91 5.66 12.52 -3.09
CA ALA A 91 5.49 13.30 -1.88
C ALA A 91 4.67 12.60 -0.77
N ALA A 92 3.82 11.62 -1.11
CA ALA A 92 2.94 10.98 -0.14
C ALA A 92 3.67 10.07 0.88
N PRO A 93 4.61 9.19 0.48
CA PRO A 93 5.37 8.41 1.44
C PRO A 93 6.24 9.30 2.32
N GLU A 94 6.82 10.38 1.80
CA GLU A 94 7.54 11.39 2.61
C GLU A 94 6.68 11.87 3.79
N ARG A 95 5.49 12.39 3.49
CA ARG A 95 4.56 12.92 4.51
C ARG A 95 4.14 11.85 5.52
N TYR A 96 3.89 10.63 5.04
CA TYR A 96 3.44 9.56 5.92
C TYR A 96 4.56 9.01 6.80
N ILE A 97 5.79 8.93 6.29
CA ILE A 97 6.98 8.53 7.04
C ILE A 97 7.28 9.54 8.15
N GLU A 98 7.21 10.85 7.86
CA GLU A 98 7.39 11.88 8.90
C GLU A 98 6.26 11.82 9.95
N LEU A 99 5.01 11.57 9.54
CA LEU A 99 3.91 11.34 10.49
C LEU A 99 4.20 10.12 11.39
N ARG A 100 4.69 9.02 10.82
CA ARG A 100 5.05 7.82 11.60
C ARG A 100 6.17 8.12 12.59
N ARG A 101 7.20 8.85 12.16
CA ARG A 101 8.34 9.25 13.00
C ARG A 101 7.91 10.15 14.15
N ALA A 102 7.07 11.14 13.90
CA ALA A 102 6.55 12.06 14.92
C ALA A 102 5.67 11.38 15.98
N ASN A 103 5.12 10.21 15.67
CA ASN A 103 4.27 9.43 16.57
C ASN A 103 4.94 8.12 17.04
N ASP A 104 6.26 7.96 16.86
CA ASP A 104 7.05 6.77 17.20
C ASP A 104 6.48 5.44 16.66
N LYS A 105 5.76 5.47 15.53
CA LYS A 105 5.12 4.28 14.93
C LYS A 105 6.11 3.46 14.11
N GLY A 106 6.62 2.40 14.74
CA GLY A 106 7.66 1.53 14.18
C GLY A 106 9.06 2.13 14.29
N ALA A 107 9.30 2.88 15.37
CA ALA A 107 10.60 3.46 15.67
C ALA A 107 11.66 2.38 15.92
N ALA A 108 12.85 2.56 15.36
CA ALA A 108 14.00 1.73 15.62
C ALA A 108 14.75 2.18 16.88
N MET A 109 15.46 1.25 17.52
CA MET A 109 16.39 1.56 18.61
C MET A 109 17.53 2.46 18.11
N ASP A 110 18.13 2.11 16.97
CA ASP A 110 19.06 2.98 16.27
C ASP A 110 18.32 3.95 15.35
N ARG A 111 18.35 5.24 15.70
CA ARG A 111 17.67 6.30 14.94
C ARG A 111 18.52 6.89 13.80
N ARG A 112 19.75 6.40 13.59
CA ARG A 112 20.68 6.94 12.58
C ARG A 112 20.36 6.47 11.16
N MET A 113 19.79 5.28 11.01
CA MET A 113 19.49 4.69 9.71
C MET A 113 17.99 4.78 9.39
N SER A 114 17.64 4.79 8.10
CA SER A 114 16.24 4.63 7.64
C SER A 114 15.26 5.60 8.32
N ARG A 115 15.72 6.83 8.59
CA ARG A 115 14.98 7.88 9.33
C ARG A 115 14.50 7.48 10.74
N GLY A 116 15.19 6.52 11.35
CA GLY A 116 14.87 5.98 12.67
C GLY A 116 13.62 5.11 12.71
N LEU A 117 13.25 4.52 11.57
CA LEU A 117 12.17 3.52 11.47
C LEU A 117 12.75 2.12 11.21
N ILE A 118 12.09 1.10 11.76
CA ILE A 118 12.49 -0.31 11.58
C ILE A 118 12.27 -0.72 10.12
N PRO A 119 13.32 -1.13 9.38
CA PRO A 119 13.23 -1.43 7.94
C PRO A 119 12.25 -2.57 7.61
N GLN A 120 12.11 -3.56 8.49
CA GLN A 120 11.23 -4.74 8.29
C GLN A 120 9.77 -4.49 8.66
N THR A 121 9.41 -3.28 9.10
CA THR A 121 7.99 -2.94 9.31
C THR A 121 7.32 -2.66 7.99
N CYS A 122 6.04 -3.04 7.86
CA CYS A 122 5.24 -2.64 6.71
C CYS A 122 5.21 -1.11 6.62
N LEU A 123 5.29 -0.56 5.40
CA LEU A 123 5.14 0.87 5.16
C LEU A 123 3.79 1.32 5.71
N ILE A 124 2.72 0.65 5.29
CA ILE A 124 1.33 0.93 5.66
C ILE A 124 0.97 0.17 6.95
N LEU A 125 0.66 0.91 8.01
CA LEU A 125 0.31 0.36 9.31
C LEU A 125 -1.17 0.53 9.66
N THR A 126 -1.71 -0.44 10.39
CA THR A 126 -3.02 -0.32 11.06
C THR A 126 -3.01 0.79 12.11
N HIS A 127 -4.20 1.13 12.65
CA HIS A 127 -4.30 2.10 13.73
C HIS A 127 -3.46 1.71 14.97
N LYS A 128 -3.31 0.40 15.23
CA LYS A 128 -2.49 -0.16 16.32
C LYS A 128 -0.98 -0.17 16.03
N GLY A 129 -0.55 0.25 14.84
CA GLY A 129 0.87 0.26 14.46
C GLY A 129 1.42 -1.07 13.97
N GLY A 130 0.59 -2.11 13.83
CA GLY A 130 0.96 -3.40 13.26
C GLY A 130 0.60 -3.53 11.77
N PRO A 131 1.04 -4.62 11.11
CA PRO A 131 0.66 -4.93 9.73
C PRO A 131 -0.84 -5.22 9.62
N TYR A 132 -1.39 -5.04 8.41
CA TYR A 132 -2.76 -5.48 8.12
C TYR A 132 -2.84 -7.01 8.02
N GLU A 133 -3.89 -7.58 8.59
CA GLU A 133 -4.20 -9.01 8.46
C GLU A 133 -4.62 -9.34 7.02
N LEU A 134 -4.14 -10.50 6.54
CA LEU A 134 -4.60 -11.08 5.29
C LEU A 134 -5.55 -12.23 5.62
N SER A 135 -6.74 -12.21 5.03
CA SER A 135 -7.67 -13.32 5.04
C SER A 135 -7.29 -14.34 3.95
N VAL A 136 -7.54 -15.61 4.22
CA VAL A 136 -7.47 -16.65 3.19
C VAL A 136 -8.80 -16.66 2.46
N LYS A 137 -8.78 -16.33 1.17
CA LYS A 137 -9.92 -16.52 0.27
C LYS A 137 -9.76 -17.85 -0.45
N ARG A 138 -10.80 -18.67 -0.37
CA ARG A 138 -10.91 -19.95 -1.08
C ARG A 138 -11.69 -19.71 -2.36
N LEU A 139 -11.09 -20.00 -3.51
CA LEU A 139 -11.76 -19.98 -4.81
C LEU A 139 -11.65 -21.36 -5.43
N THR A 140 -12.74 -21.82 -6.02
CA THR A 140 -12.70 -22.97 -6.92
C THR A 140 -12.17 -22.48 -8.28
N ASN A 141 -11.08 -23.06 -8.77
CA ASN A 141 -10.55 -22.73 -10.10
C ASN A 141 -11.44 -23.30 -11.21
N GLU A 142 -11.15 -22.97 -12.47
CA GLU A 142 -11.92 -23.48 -13.62
C GLU A 142 -11.85 -25.02 -13.75
N ALA A 143 -10.88 -25.67 -13.11
CA ALA A 143 -10.71 -27.12 -13.05
C ALA A 143 -11.47 -27.79 -11.87
N GLY A 144 -12.21 -27.03 -11.05
CA GLY A 144 -12.93 -27.56 -9.90
C GLY A 144 -12.11 -27.72 -8.62
N GLU A 145 -10.83 -27.33 -8.62
CA GLU A 145 -9.93 -27.45 -7.46
C GLU A 145 -10.05 -26.24 -6.54
N GLN A 146 -9.97 -26.47 -5.22
CA GLN A 146 -9.91 -25.38 -4.25
C GLN A 146 -8.52 -24.76 -4.21
N VAL A 147 -8.42 -23.48 -4.59
CA VAL A 147 -7.21 -22.67 -4.52
C VAL A 147 -7.36 -21.64 -3.42
N ASN A 148 -6.41 -21.64 -2.48
CA ASN A 148 -6.32 -20.66 -1.40
C ASN A 148 -5.42 -19.50 -1.83
N TYR A 149 -5.86 -18.25 -1.62
CA TYR A 149 -5.01 -17.06 -1.77
C TYR A 149 -5.21 -16.08 -0.61
N LEU A 150 -4.17 -15.32 -0.29
CA LEU A 150 -4.20 -14.33 0.78
C LEU A 150 -4.65 -12.96 0.27
N ALA A 151 -5.58 -12.29 0.96
CA ALA A 151 -6.14 -10.99 0.59
C ALA A 151 -6.28 -10.06 1.82
N ALA A 152 -6.07 -8.75 1.65
CA ALA A 152 -6.17 -7.77 2.73
C ALA A 152 -7.61 -7.26 2.89
N ASP A 153 -8.51 -8.06 3.47
CA ASP A 153 -9.93 -7.71 3.57
C ASP A 153 -10.23 -6.55 4.51
N SER A 154 -9.38 -6.32 5.50
CA SER A 154 -9.52 -5.21 6.45
C SER A 154 -9.32 -3.83 5.81
N LEU A 155 -8.66 -3.73 4.65
CA LEU A 155 -8.68 -2.50 3.84
C LEU A 155 -9.94 -2.39 2.99
N GLN A 156 -10.51 -3.53 2.58
CA GLN A 156 -11.72 -3.58 1.77
C GLN A 156 -12.97 -3.23 2.59
N SER A 157 -13.02 -3.61 3.88
CA SER A 157 -14.17 -3.37 4.77
C SER A 157 -14.48 -1.90 5.03
N TYR A 158 -13.53 -0.98 4.83
CA TYR A 158 -13.77 0.46 4.93
C TYR A 158 -14.61 1.04 3.78
N VAL A 159 -14.91 0.25 2.74
CA VAL A 159 -15.68 0.69 1.55
C VAL A 159 -17.17 0.28 1.64
N THR A 160 -17.53 -0.56 2.61
CA THR A 160 -18.92 -0.97 2.88
C THR A 160 -19.41 -0.33 4.17
N GLY A 161 -19.81 0.94 4.04
CA GLY A 161 -20.61 1.70 4.99
C GLY A 161 -21.58 2.56 4.22
#